data_AF-A0A5C4M1K8-F1
#
_entry.id   AF-A0A5C4M1K8-F1
#
_cell.length_a   1.000
_cell.length_b   1.000
_cell.length_c   1.000
_cell.angle_alpha   90.00
_cell.angle_beta   90.00
_cell.angle_gamma   90.00
#
_symmetry.space_group_name_H-M   'P 1'
#
loop_
_entity.id
_entity.type
_entity.pdbx_description
1 polymer ?
#
loop_
_entity_poly.entity_id
_entity_poly.type
_entity_poly.pdbx_seq_one_letter_code
_entity_poly.pdbx_strand_id
1 'polypeptide(L)' 'MQQQPSPHPVPGPPPRPADPRAGIDEAMAGLDDLDRVPLAEHVERFDAVHTQLTFALSSIDKV' A
#
# COMPACT_ATOMS: atom_id res chain seq x y z
N MET A 1 11.40 30.25 -43.19
CA MET A 1 10.75 30.04 -41.88
C MET A 1 10.18 28.61 -41.86
N GLN A 2 10.98 27.60 -41.50
CA GLN A 2 10.48 26.22 -41.35
C GLN A 2 10.17 25.98 -39.87
N GLN A 3 8.89 25.93 -39.51
CA GLN A 3 8.43 25.72 -38.14
C GLN A 3 8.60 24.24 -37.77
N GLN A 4 9.46 23.97 -36.80
CA GLN A 4 9.73 22.64 -36.27
C GLN A 4 8.57 22.22 -35.34
N PRO A 5 7.98 21.03 -35.49
CA PRO A 5 6.83 20.62 -34.67
C PRO A 5 7.25 20.35 -33.23
N SER A 6 6.58 21.02 -32.28
CA SER A 6 6.83 20.88 -30.84
C SER A 6 6.52 19.45 -30.34
N PRO A 7 7.34 18.88 -29.44
CA PRO A 7 7.08 17.57 -28.86
C PRO A 7 5.91 17.65 -27.87
N HIS A 8 4.87 16.85 -28.11
CA HIS A 8 3.73 16.74 -27.21
C HIS A 8 4.10 15.83 -26.02
N PRO A 9 3.67 16.14 -24.78
CA PRO A 9 3.89 15.25 -23.64
C PRO A 9 3.10 13.95 -23.84
N VAL A 10 3.78 12.82 -23.80
CA VAL A 10 3.10 11.52 -23.75
C VAL A 10 2.48 11.32 -22.36
N PRO A 11 1.21 10.91 -22.25
CA PRO A 11 0.62 10.51 -20.98
C PRO A 11 1.44 9.39 -20.34
N GLY A 12 1.78 9.55 -19.05
CA GLY A 12 2.51 8.55 -18.29
C GLY A 12 1.74 7.23 -18.17
N PRO A 13 2.43 6.11 -17.94
CA PRO A 13 1.78 4.80 -17.79
C PRO A 13 0.79 4.81 -16.62
N PRO A 14 -0.31 4.03 -16.71
CA PRO A 14 -1.30 3.95 -15.64
C PRO A 14 -0.68 3.41 -14.34
N PRO A 15 -1.20 3.82 -13.17
CA PRO A 15 -0.73 3.30 -11.89
C PRO A 15 -0.90 1.79 -11.85
N ARG A 16 0.16 1.08 -11.46
CA ARG A 16 0.15 -0.37 -11.31
C ARG A 16 -0.73 -0.72 -10.09
N PRO A 17 -1.50 -1.82 -10.13
CA PRO A 17 -2.19 -2.31 -8.94
C PRO A 17 -1.17 -2.45 -7.79
N ALA A 18 -1.50 -1.89 -6.62
CA ALA A 18 -0.65 -2.01 -5.45
C ALA A 18 -0.46 -3.50 -5.09
N ASP A 19 0.77 -3.90 -4.80
CA ASP A 19 1.05 -5.26 -4.35
C ASP A 19 0.37 -5.47 -2.98
N PRO A 20 -0.54 -6.45 -2.83
CA PRO A 20 -1.15 -6.76 -1.55
C PRO A 20 -0.13 -7.03 -0.44
N ARG A 21 1.07 -7.52 -0.79
CA ARG A 21 2.16 -7.78 0.16
C ARG A 21 2.75 -6.50 0.73
N ALA A 22 2.81 -5.42 -0.05
CA ALA A 22 3.35 -4.14 0.42
C ALA A 22 2.52 -3.57 1.59
N GLY A 23 1.19 -3.76 1.58
CA GLY A 23 0.33 -3.35 2.69
C GLY A 23 0.53 -4.19 3.96
N ILE A 24 0.90 -5.47 3.80
CA ILE A 24 1.24 -6.36 4.92
C ILE A 24 2.58 -5.95 5.54
N ASP A 25 3.60 -5.68 4.71
CA ASP A 25 4.93 -5.28 5.19
C ASP A 25 4.87 -3.97 6.00
N GLU A 26 4.12 -2.98 5.53
CA GLU A 26 3.88 -1.72 6.26
C GLU A 26 3.14 -1.96 7.59
N ALA A 27 2.12 -2.81 7.60
CA ALA A 27 1.39 -3.12 8.83
C ALA A 27 2.26 -3.87 9.84
N MET A 28 3.12 -4.78 9.37
CA MET A 28 4.08 -5.50 10.20
C MET A 28 5.15 -4.56 10.78
N ALA A 29 5.67 -3.61 10.00
CA ALA A 29 6.58 -2.57 10.49
C ALA A 29 5.90 -1.69 11.56
N GLY A 30 4.59 -1.49 11.48
CA GLY A 30 3.80 -0.80 12.51
C GLY A 30 3.76 -1.52 13.87
N LEU A 31 4.13 -2.81 13.93
CA LEU A 31 4.29 -3.57 15.17
C LEU A 31 5.68 -3.44 15.79
N ASP A 32 6.66 -2.91 15.05
CA ASP A 32 7.97 -2.63 15.62
C ASP A 32 7.80 -1.57 16.74
N ASP A 33 8.57 -1.73 17.82
CA ASP A 33 8.55 -0.84 18.99
C ASP A 33 7.20 -0.78 19.75
N LEU A 34 6.37 -1.83 19.68
CA LEU A 34 5.13 -1.95 20.49
C LEU A 34 5.38 -1.70 21.98
N ASP A 35 6.52 -2.11 22.53
CA ASP A 35 6.87 -1.88 23.94
C ASP A 35 7.01 -0.40 24.34
N ARG A 36 7.09 0.50 23.35
CA ARG A 36 7.25 1.94 23.55
C ARG A 36 5.93 2.69 23.54
N VAL A 37 4.82 1.99 23.34
CA VAL A 37 3.48 2.57 23.34
C VAL A 37 2.60 1.97 24.44
N PRO A 38 1.52 2.66 24.85
CA PRO A 38 0.60 2.11 25.82
C PRO A 38 -0.09 0.84 25.31
N LEU A 39 -0.35 -0.12 26.20
CA LEU A 39 -1.03 -1.38 25.87
C LEU A 39 -2.37 -1.18 25.13
N ALA A 40 -3.08 -0.09 25.43
CA ALA A 40 -4.32 0.26 24.73
C ALA A 40 -4.12 0.46 23.21
N GLU A 41 -2.97 0.99 22.78
CA GLU A 41 -2.65 1.19 21.36
C GLU A 41 -2.15 -0.09 20.68
N HIS A 42 -1.77 -1.13 21.43
CA HIS A 42 -1.34 -2.39 20.83
C HIS A 42 -2.51 -3.02 20.06
N VAL A 43 -3.72 -2.95 20.63
CA VAL A 43 -4.92 -3.52 20.03
C VAL A 43 -5.19 -2.90 18.66
N GLU A 44 -5.09 -1.57 18.53
CA GLU A 44 -5.31 -0.88 17.26
C GLU A 44 -4.25 -1.26 16.21
N ARG A 45 -2.98 -1.38 16.61
CA ARG A 45 -1.89 -1.84 15.72
C ARG A 45 -2.09 -3.27 15.23
N PHE A 46 -2.49 -4.19 16.11
CA PHE A 46 -2.80 -5.57 15.73
C PHE A 46 -4.07 -5.67 14.85
N ASP A 47 -5.09 -4.86 15.11
CA ASP A 47 -6.29 -4.80 14.29
C ASP A 47 -5.99 -4.32 12.85
N ALA A 48 -5.10 -3.34 12.70
CA ALA A 48 -4.63 -2.90 11.40
C ALA A 48 -3.97 -4.04 10.59
N VAL A 49 -3.14 -4.87 11.23
CA VAL A 49 -2.54 -6.05 10.60
C VAL A 49 -3.60 -7.08 10.20
N HIS A 50 -4.55 -7.39 11.08
CA HIS A 50 -5.64 -8.31 10.74
C HIS A 50 -6.49 -7.82 9.58
N THR A 51 -6.77 -6.51 9.52
CA THR A 51 -7.50 -5.89 8.42
C THR A 51 -6.73 -6.01 7.10
N GLN A 52 -5.42 -5.73 7.09
CA GLN A 52 -4.59 -5.87 5.89
C GLN A 52 -4.50 -7.31 5.41
N LEU A 53 -4.32 -8.27 6.33
CA LEU A 53 -4.29 -9.68 5.98
C LEU A 53 -5.63 -10.15 5.40
N THR A 54 -6.75 -9.74 6.00
CA THR A 54 -8.09 -10.06 5.49
C THR A 54 -8.31 -9.46 4.11
N PHE A 55 -7.89 -8.22 3.88
CA PHE A 55 -7.97 -7.57 2.57
C PHE A 55 -7.13 -8.31 1.52
N ALA A 56 -5.89 -8.65 1.84
CA ALA A 56 -4.99 -9.36 0.93
C ALA A 56 -5.55 -10.75 0.56
N LEU A 57 -6.04 -11.51 1.53
CA LEU A 57 -6.66 -12.81 1.30
C LEU A 57 -7.95 -12.68 0.48
N SER A 58 -8.81 -11.71 0.80
CA SER A 58 -10.05 -11.44 0.06
C SER A 58 -9.80 -10.97 -1.37
N SER A 59 -8.66 -10.32 -1.63
CA SER A 59 -8.25 -9.92 -2.97
C SER A 59 -7.79 -11.11 -3.82
N ILE A 60 -7.30 -12.18 -3.20
CA ILE A 60 -6.87 -13.41 -3.88
C ILE A 60 -8.08 -14.32 -4.14
N ASP A 61 -9.06 -14.34 -3.22
CA ASP A 61 -10.24 -15.20 -3.28
C ASP A 61 -11.28 -14.80 -4.36
N LYS A 62 -11.14 -13.62 -4.98
CA LYS A 62 -11.93 -13.24 -6.16
C LYS A 62 -11.49 -14.04 -7.40
N VAL A 63 -12.00 -15.27 -7.50
CA VAL A 63 -11.99 -16.12 -8.72
C VAL A 63 -13.18 -15.83 -9.62
#